data_AF-A0A356T7R3-F1
#
_entry.id   AF-A0A356T7R3-F1
#
_cell.length_a   1.000
_cell.length_b   1.000
_cell.length_c   1.000
_cell.angle_alpha   90.00
_cell.angle_beta   90.00
_cell.angle_gamma   90.00
#
_symmetry.space_group_name_H-M   'P 1'
#
loop_
_entity.id
_entity.type
_entity.pdbx_description
1 polymer ?
#
loop_
_entity_poly.entity_id
_entity_poly.type
_entity_poly.pdbx_seq_one_letter_code
_entity_poly.pdbx_strand_id
1 'polypeptide(L)'
;MPVMRPRPLPLAPPSLVMGLVMGLALPGGALAQPSLDVAERQLEQAQFERAAETLAELAESDVGLDRDAVARLLSLRAVVGQALGREGDVRRDLLGLASVLRGREPEGLPPNLLGPFEGARRDVRGPPSVRLRIEPLGAELLRVTLEVEDDPGALTRETLVTCSANDREIVRSNDLELRIPAAGRVECEGVARGPGGFEVGRSAARRLAADALGDGGDPPWLWIAAGAGVAALLAIVIGVAVAASGPAGVGGPEWLP
;
A
#
# COMPACT_ATOMS: atom_id res chain seq x y z
N MET A 1 -75.70 9.33 -64.07
CA MET A 1 -76.41 8.22 -63.40
C MET A 1 -76.21 6.98 -64.26
N PRO A 2 -75.85 5.79 -63.75
CA PRO A 2 -76.38 5.21 -62.51
C PRO A 2 -75.32 4.68 -61.52
N VAL A 3 -75.81 4.56 -60.29
CA VAL A 3 -75.23 3.95 -59.10
C VAL A 3 -75.40 2.43 -59.16
N MET A 4 -74.40 1.66 -58.74
CA MET A 4 -74.58 0.36 -58.08
C MET A 4 -73.31 -0.05 -57.30
N ARG A 5 -73.36 0.08 -55.97
CA ARG A 5 -72.75 -0.89 -55.01
C ARG A 5 -73.64 -2.16 -55.02
N PRO A 6 -73.28 -3.35 -54.46
CA PRO A 6 -72.29 -3.67 -53.41
C PRO A 6 -71.48 -4.98 -53.68
N ARG A 7 -70.48 -5.39 -52.89
CA ARG A 7 -70.57 -6.21 -51.65
C ARG A 7 -69.18 -6.31 -51.00
N PRO A 8 -69.04 -6.21 -49.66
CA PRO A 8 -67.84 -6.61 -48.95
C PRO A 8 -67.97 -8.05 -48.41
N LEU A 9 -66.89 -8.82 -48.47
CA LEU A 9 -66.69 -10.10 -47.77
C LEU A 9 -65.24 -10.14 -47.22
N PRO A 10 -64.95 -10.97 -46.21
CA PRO A 10 -64.37 -10.47 -44.96
C PRO A 10 -62.88 -10.79 -44.74
N LEU A 11 -62.30 -9.98 -43.86
CA LEU A 11 -61.23 -10.23 -42.87
C LEU A 11 -60.39 -11.51 -43.01
N ALA A 12 -59.11 -11.32 -43.35
CA ALA A 12 -58.01 -12.12 -42.81
C ALA A 12 -56.94 -11.15 -42.26
N PRO A 13 -56.46 -11.32 -41.02
CA PRO A 13 -55.43 -10.44 -40.44
C PRO A 13 -54.06 -10.72 -41.09
N PRO A 14 -53.27 -9.70 -41.47
CA PRO A 14 -51.87 -9.91 -41.79
C PRO A 14 -51.09 -10.17 -40.50
N SER A 15 -50.55 -11.38 -40.45
CA SER A 15 -49.63 -11.92 -39.47
C SER A 15 -48.53 -10.91 -39.08
N LEU A 16 -48.38 -10.72 -37.77
CA LEU A 16 -47.24 -10.08 -37.12
C LEU A 16 -45.93 -10.73 -37.62
N VAL A 17 -45.21 -10.05 -38.51
CA VAL A 17 -43.82 -10.37 -38.82
C VAL A 17 -42.97 -9.84 -37.66
N MET A 18 -42.75 -10.69 -36.67
CA MET A 18 -41.78 -10.45 -35.61
C MET A 18 -40.39 -10.54 -36.23
N GLY A 19 -39.89 -9.39 -36.70
CA GLY A 19 -38.52 -9.24 -37.18
C GLY A 19 -37.55 -9.51 -36.04
N LEU A 20 -37.00 -10.72 -36.02
CA LEU A 20 -35.88 -11.11 -35.17
C LEU A 20 -34.65 -10.33 -35.66
N VAL A 21 -34.39 -9.17 -35.06
CA VAL A 21 -33.11 -8.47 -35.21
C VAL A 21 -32.08 -9.32 -34.46
N MET A 22 -31.41 -10.20 -35.21
CA MET A 22 -30.19 -10.87 -34.77
C MET A 22 -29.13 -9.78 -34.58
N GLY A 23 -29.05 -9.25 -33.37
CA GLY A 23 -27.92 -8.43 -32.93
C GLY A 23 -26.67 -9.30 -33.03
N LEU A 24 -25.81 -8.97 -34.00
CA LEU A 24 -24.43 -9.44 -34.06
C LEU A 24 -23.74 -9.07 -32.74
N ALA A 25 -23.70 -10.03 -31.82
CA ALA A 25 -22.77 -10.02 -30.71
C ALA A 25 -21.37 -10.16 -31.31
N LEU A 26 -20.72 -9.02 -31.55
CA LEU A 26 -19.27 -8.99 -31.74
C LEU A 26 -18.67 -9.70 -30.52
N PRO A 27 -17.86 -10.77 -30.69
CA PRO A 27 -17.13 -11.33 -29.58
C PRO A 27 -16.21 -10.22 -29.09
N GLY A 28 -16.57 -9.60 -27.96
CA GLY A 28 -15.66 -8.75 -27.22
C GLY A 28 -14.43 -9.61 -26.97
N GLY A 29 -13.31 -9.23 -27.58
CA GLY A 29 -12.04 -9.83 -27.28
C GLY A 29 -11.88 -9.71 -25.78
N ALA A 30 -11.97 -10.84 -25.07
CA ALA A 30 -11.43 -10.92 -23.74
C ALA A 30 -9.98 -10.51 -23.91
N LEU A 31 -9.65 -9.28 -23.50
CA LEU A 31 -8.29 -8.79 -23.47
C LEU A 31 -7.55 -9.81 -22.62
N ALA A 32 -6.80 -10.69 -23.27
CA ALA A 32 -6.09 -11.76 -22.59
C ALA A 32 -5.18 -11.07 -21.60
N GLN A 33 -5.39 -11.31 -20.30
CA GLN A 33 -4.52 -10.77 -19.28
C GLN A 33 -3.07 -11.18 -19.61
N PRO A 34 -2.10 -10.27 -19.42
CA PRO A 34 -0.70 -10.60 -19.65
C PRO A 34 -0.34 -11.82 -18.80
N SER A 35 0.30 -12.81 -19.41
CA SER A 35 0.66 -14.07 -18.75
C SER A 35 1.98 -14.61 -19.27
N LEU A 36 2.64 -15.42 -18.45
CA LEU A 36 3.92 -16.04 -18.82
C LEU A 36 3.78 -16.93 -20.06
N ASP A 37 2.68 -17.68 -20.17
CA ASP A 37 2.45 -18.57 -21.32
C ASP A 37 2.18 -17.80 -22.62
N VAL A 38 1.62 -16.58 -22.54
CA VAL A 38 1.49 -15.70 -23.71
C VAL A 38 2.86 -15.21 -24.16
N ALA A 39 3.69 -14.73 -23.22
CA ALA A 39 5.05 -14.27 -23.52
C ALA A 39 5.94 -15.40 -24.07
N GLU A 40 5.82 -16.61 -23.53
CA GLU A 40 6.57 -17.78 -24.01
C GLU A 40 6.19 -18.16 -25.45
N ARG A 41 4.88 -18.20 -25.77
CA ARG A 41 4.44 -18.41 -27.17
C ARG A 41 4.95 -17.33 -28.12
N GLN A 42 5.00 -16.07 -27.66
CA GLN A 42 5.55 -14.97 -28.46
C GLN A 42 7.06 -15.15 -28.69
N LEU A 43 7.80 -15.60 -27.67
CA LEU A 43 9.22 -15.94 -27.76
C LEU A 43 9.45 -17.08 -28.78
N GLU A 44 8.66 -18.15 -28.72
CA GLU A 44 8.72 -19.28 -29.66
C GLU A 44 8.47 -18.85 -31.12
N GLN A 45 7.63 -17.82 -31.30
CA GLN A 45 7.32 -17.22 -32.61
C GLN A 45 8.32 -16.12 -33.02
N ALA A 46 9.43 -15.95 -32.28
CA ALA A 46 10.42 -14.90 -32.48
C ALA A 46 9.86 -13.46 -32.44
N GLN A 47 8.76 -13.24 -31.71
CA GLN A 47 8.16 -11.93 -31.47
C GLN A 47 8.75 -11.29 -30.21
N PHE A 48 10.07 -11.05 -30.21
CA PHE A 48 10.83 -10.65 -29.03
C PHE A 48 10.34 -9.34 -28.41
N GLU A 49 9.99 -8.34 -29.23
CA GLU A 49 9.51 -7.05 -28.75
C GLU A 49 8.15 -7.18 -28.03
N ARG A 50 7.21 -7.94 -28.61
CA ARG A 50 5.90 -8.20 -27.98
C ARG A 50 6.03 -9.03 -26.70
N ALA A 51 6.94 -9.99 -26.69
CA ALA A 51 7.27 -10.75 -25.49
C ALA A 51 7.83 -9.82 -24.40
N ALA A 52 8.71 -8.89 -24.76
CA ALA A 52 9.24 -7.90 -23.82
C ALA A 52 8.13 -7.02 -23.23
N GLU A 53 7.21 -6.52 -24.07
CA GLU A 53 6.05 -5.73 -23.63
C GLU A 53 5.15 -6.52 -22.68
N THR A 54 4.78 -7.75 -23.05
CA THR A 54 3.92 -8.62 -22.22
C THR A 54 4.57 -8.93 -20.86
N LEU A 55 5.87 -9.21 -20.84
CA LEU A 55 6.62 -9.45 -19.61
C LEU A 55 6.76 -8.20 -18.75
N ALA A 56 6.90 -7.02 -19.37
CA ALA A 56 6.93 -5.75 -18.67
C ALA A 56 5.57 -5.45 -18.02
N GLU A 57 4.47 -5.59 -18.76
CA GLU A 57 3.11 -5.42 -18.23
C GLU A 57 2.83 -6.38 -17.06
N LEU A 58 3.23 -7.64 -17.19
CA LEU A 58 3.10 -8.61 -16.10
C LEU A 58 3.94 -8.21 -14.88
N ALA A 59 5.15 -7.70 -15.08
CA ALA A 59 6.03 -7.27 -14.01
C ALA A 59 5.50 -6.02 -13.26
N GLU A 60 4.76 -5.14 -13.93
CA GLU A 60 4.09 -3.98 -13.31
C GLU A 60 2.73 -4.32 -12.68
N SER A 61 2.21 -5.54 -12.87
CA SER A 61 0.92 -5.96 -12.31
C SER A 61 1.03 -6.36 -10.83
N ASP A 62 -0.07 -6.31 -10.08
CA ASP A 62 -0.17 -6.77 -8.67
C ASP A 62 -0.96 -8.09 -8.59
N VAL A 63 -0.61 -9.05 -9.44
CA VAL A 63 -1.30 -10.37 -9.51
C VAL A 63 -0.83 -11.36 -8.45
N GLY A 64 0.19 -11.00 -7.66
CA GLY A 64 0.73 -11.83 -6.58
C GLY A 64 1.49 -13.06 -7.09
N LEU A 65 2.44 -12.86 -8.01
CA LEU A 65 3.28 -13.95 -8.51
C LEU A 65 4.02 -14.65 -7.37
N ASP A 66 4.06 -15.98 -7.41
CA ASP A 66 4.88 -16.77 -6.51
C ASP A 66 6.36 -16.79 -6.94
N ARG A 67 7.20 -17.44 -6.12
CA ARG A 67 8.65 -17.51 -6.37
C ARG A 67 8.99 -18.14 -7.72
N ASP A 68 8.32 -19.23 -8.10
CA ASP A 68 8.66 -19.97 -9.30
C ASP A 68 8.17 -19.23 -10.56
N ALA A 69 7.01 -18.57 -10.47
CA ALA A 69 6.50 -17.67 -11.50
C ALA A 69 7.43 -16.45 -11.71
N VAL A 70 7.96 -15.85 -10.64
CA VAL A 70 8.95 -14.77 -10.76
C VAL A 70 10.27 -15.26 -11.33
N ALA A 71 10.74 -16.45 -10.93
CA ALA A 71 11.92 -17.04 -11.54
C ALA A 71 11.72 -17.25 -13.05
N ARG A 72 10.56 -17.78 -13.46
CA ARG A 72 10.21 -17.95 -14.87
C ARG A 72 10.11 -16.60 -15.61
N LEU A 73 9.52 -15.58 -14.99
CA LEU A 73 9.46 -14.22 -15.53
C LEU A 73 10.86 -13.66 -15.79
N LEU A 74 11.76 -13.76 -14.83
CA LEU A 74 13.14 -13.26 -14.94
C LEU A 74 13.95 -14.05 -15.97
N SER A 75 13.79 -15.38 -16.03
CA SER A 75 14.39 -16.20 -17.07
C SER A 75 13.95 -15.77 -18.47
N LEU A 76 12.64 -15.63 -18.70
CA LEU A 76 12.11 -15.20 -19.99
C LEU A 76 12.59 -13.79 -20.36
N ARG A 77 12.61 -12.85 -19.41
CA ARG A 77 13.11 -11.49 -19.64
C ARG A 77 14.60 -11.48 -19.98
N ALA A 78 15.42 -12.31 -19.34
CA ALA A 78 16.83 -12.47 -19.69
C ALA A 78 17.01 -13.02 -21.12
N VAL A 79 16.20 -14.01 -21.54
CA VAL A 79 16.25 -14.55 -22.91
C VAL A 79 15.84 -13.49 -23.94
N VAL A 80 14.72 -12.80 -23.71
CA VAL A 80 14.25 -11.72 -24.60
C VAL A 80 15.28 -10.57 -24.64
N GLY A 81 15.81 -10.16 -23.49
CA GLY A 81 16.83 -9.13 -23.39
C GLY A 81 18.10 -9.48 -24.18
N GLN A 82 18.53 -10.74 -24.14
CA GLN A 82 19.67 -11.23 -24.91
C GLN A 82 19.39 -11.15 -26.42
N ALA A 83 18.20 -11.55 -26.86
CA ALA A 83 17.80 -11.48 -28.27
C ALA A 83 17.73 -10.02 -28.78
N LEU A 84 17.34 -9.08 -27.91
CA LEU A 84 17.25 -7.65 -28.22
C LEU A 84 18.55 -6.87 -27.97
N GLY A 85 19.64 -7.54 -27.57
CA GLY A 85 20.94 -6.89 -27.30
C GLY A 85 20.95 -5.98 -26.06
N ARG A 86 20.08 -6.21 -25.09
CA ARG A 86 19.94 -5.40 -23.85
C ARG A 86 20.75 -5.99 -22.70
N GLU A 87 22.07 -6.03 -22.85
CA GLU A 87 22.98 -6.73 -21.91
C GLU A 87 22.85 -6.26 -20.44
N GLY A 88 22.60 -4.97 -20.23
CA GLY A 88 22.38 -4.41 -18.89
C GLY A 88 21.13 -4.98 -18.20
N ASP A 89 20.04 -5.11 -18.95
CA ASP A 89 18.79 -5.69 -18.46
C ASP A 89 18.95 -7.19 -18.20
N VAL A 90 19.63 -7.91 -19.11
CA VAL A 90 19.95 -9.33 -18.95
C VAL A 90 20.72 -9.56 -17.65
N ARG A 91 21.78 -8.79 -17.40
CA ARG A 91 22.56 -8.94 -16.18
C ARG A 91 21.72 -8.69 -14.93
N ARG A 92 20.89 -7.64 -14.93
CA ARG A 92 19.99 -7.33 -13.82
C ARG A 92 19.01 -8.49 -13.56
N ASP A 93 18.38 -9.01 -14.61
CA ASP A 93 17.39 -10.09 -14.49
C ASP A 93 18.05 -11.39 -14.03
N LEU A 94 19.29 -11.69 -14.46
CA LEU A 94 20.05 -12.85 -13.96
C LEU A 94 20.46 -12.71 -12.49
N LEU A 95 20.84 -11.50 -12.02
CA LEU A 95 21.09 -11.23 -10.60
C LEU A 95 19.82 -11.41 -9.76
N GLY A 96 18.68 -10.93 -10.26
CA GLY A 96 17.37 -11.17 -9.67
C GLY A 96 17.05 -12.66 -9.62
N LEU A 97 17.23 -13.39 -10.72
CA LEU A 97 16.97 -14.82 -10.82
C LEU A 97 17.81 -15.61 -9.81
N ALA A 98 19.10 -15.31 -9.72
CA ALA A 98 20.00 -15.96 -8.76
C ALA A 98 19.56 -15.73 -7.30
N SER A 99 19.10 -14.51 -7.00
CA SER A 99 18.58 -14.13 -5.68
C SER A 99 17.27 -14.88 -5.32
N VAL A 100 16.39 -15.07 -6.30
CA VAL A 100 15.10 -15.77 -6.15
C VAL A 100 15.30 -17.28 -6.01
N LEU A 101 16.19 -17.88 -6.80
CA LEU A 101 16.40 -19.33 -6.84
C LEU A 101 17.16 -19.89 -5.63
N ARG A 102 17.91 -19.05 -4.90
CA ARG A 102 18.63 -19.43 -3.67
C ARG A 102 19.51 -20.69 -3.84
N GLY A 103 20.26 -20.74 -4.94
CA GLY A 103 21.15 -21.86 -5.26
C GLY A 103 20.49 -23.02 -6.00
N ARG A 104 19.18 -22.97 -6.28
CA ARG A 104 18.55 -23.88 -7.26
C ARG A 104 19.03 -23.56 -8.67
N GLU A 105 19.05 -24.58 -9.52
CA GLU A 105 19.34 -24.42 -10.96
C GLU A 105 18.18 -23.72 -11.67
N PRO A 106 18.47 -22.87 -12.68
CA PRO A 106 17.44 -22.15 -13.41
C PRO A 106 16.79 -23.05 -14.45
N GLU A 107 15.50 -23.32 -14.29
CA GLU A 107 14.73 -24.05 -15.29
C GLU A 107 14.47 -23.18 -16.54
N GLY A 108 14.60 -23.77 -17.72
CA GLY A 108 14.28 -23.12 -18.99
C GLY A 108 15.29 -22.07 -19.47
N LEU A 109 16.40 -21.86 -18.76
CA LEU A 109 17.44 -20.93 -19.19
C LEU A 109 18.29 -21.56 -20.31
N PRO A 110 18.47 -20.91 -21.47
CA PRO A 110 19.20 -21.49 -22.59
C PRO A 110 20.71 -21.61 -22.28
N PRO A 111 21.43 -22.56 -22.91
CA PRO A 111 22.82 -22.87 -22.57
C PRO A 111 23.79 -21.69 -22.61
N ASN A 112 23.56 -20.72 -23.51
CA ASN A 112 24.38 -19.51 -23.63
C ASN A 112 24.24 -18.55 -22.45
N LEU A 113 23.17 -18.64 -21.66
CA LEU A 113 22.93 -17.81 -20.47
C LEU A 113 23.33 -18.49 -19.16
N LEU A 114 23.63 -19.80 -19.17
CA LEU A 114 24.07 -20.53 -17.97
C LEU A 114 25.39 -19.96 -17.41
N GLY A 115 26.39 -19.70 -18.26
CA GLY A 115 27.66 -19.09 -17.83
C GLY A 115 27.48 -17.71 -17.18
N PRO A 116 26.76 -16.76 -17.81
CA PRO A 116 26.38 -15.49 -17.21
C PRO A 116 25.60 -15.64 -15.88
N PHE A 117 24.67 -16.59 -15.81
CA PHE A 117 23.92 -16.88 -14.59
C PHE A 117 24.85 -17.37 -13.46
N GLU A 118 25.81 -18.25 -13.75
CA GLU A 118 26.83 -18.68 -12.79
C GLU A 118 27.73 -17.52 -12.31
N GLY A 119 27.95 -16.52 -13.15
CA GLY A 119 28.54 -15.25 -12.75
C GLY A 119 27.68 -14.53 -11.72
N ALA A 120 26.42 -14.28 -12.08
CA ALA A 120 25.45 -13.61 -11.21
C ALA A 120 25.25 -14.33 -9.87
N ARG A 121 25.20 -15.67 -9.88
CA ARG A 121 25.06 -16.52 -8.69
C ARG A 121 26.21 -16.34 -7.70
N ARG A 122 27.42 -16.06 -8.17
CA ARG A 122 28.59 -15.78 -7.32
C ARG A 122 28.61 -14.36 -6.78
N ASP A 123 28.00 -13.41 -7.49
CA ASP A 123 27.90 -12.00 -7.08
C ASP A 123 26.80 -11.80 -6.00
N VAL A 124 25.80 -12.68 -5.96
CA VAL A 124 24.71 -12.65 -4.97
C VAL A 124 25.18 -13.26 -3.65
N ARG A 125 25.15 -12.47 -2.57
CA ARG A 125 25.54 -12.91 -1.21
C ARG A 125 24.45 -13.71 -0.50
N GLY A 126 23.20 -13.44 -0.84
CA GLY A 126 22.01 -14.01 -0.21
C GLY A 126 20.74 -13.44 -0.85
N PRO A 127 19.56 -13.93 -0.43
CA PRO A 127 18.30 -13.31 -0.85
C PRO A 127 18.21 -11.88 -0.29
N PRO A 128 17.49 -10.97 -0.98
CA PRO A 128 17.21 -9.66 -0.44
C PRO A 128 16.58 -9.77 0.93
N SER A 129 16.99 -8.88 1.84
CA SER A 129 16.43 -8.82 3.18
C SER A 129 15.86 -7.44 3.45
N VAL A 130 14.78 -7.40 4.21
CA VAL A 130 14.09 -6.18 4.58
C VAL A 130 14.26 -6.01 6.09
N ARG A 131 14.71 -4.83 6.52
CA ARG A 131 14.86 -4.50 7.94
C ARG A 131 14.13 -3.22 8.25
N LEU A 132 13.20 -3.31 9.19
CA LEU A 132 12.49 -2.16 9.73
C LEU A 132 13.13 -1.72 11.05
N ARG A 133 13.41 -0.44 11.20
CA ARG A 133 13.93 0.17 12.45
C ARG A 133 12.99 1.27 12.91
N ILE A 134 12.81 1.38 14.23
CA ILE A 134 12.04 2.44 14.88
C ILE A 134 12.94 3.10 15.92
N GLU A 135 13.32 4.35 15.66
CA GLU A 135 14.25 5.12 16.48
C GLU A 135 13.58 6.41 16.98
N PRO A 136 13.92 6.93 18.17
CA PRO A 136 13.42 8.22 18.61
C PRO A 136 13.99 9.34 17.75
N LEU A 137 13.15 10.31 17.41
CA LEU A 137 13.53 11.56 16.76
C LEU A 137 13.08 12.72 17.66
N GLY A 138 13.77 12.89 18.78
CA GLY A 138 13.34 13.80 19.85
C GLY A 138 12.30 13.15 20.78
N ALA A 139 11.57 13.99 21.54
CA ALA A 139 10.62 13.52 22.56
C ALA A 139 9.26 13.10 21.98
N GLU A 140 8.82 13.72 20.88
CA GLU A 140 7.45 13.59 20.37
C GLU A 140 7.34 12.77 19.08
N LEU A 141 8.46 12.47 18.43
CA LEU A 141 8.49 11.79 17.13
C LEU A 141 9.36 10.54 17.18
N LEU A 142 8.95 9.57 16.38
CA LEU A 142 9.73 8.40 16.03
C LEU A 142 10.10 8.49 14.54
N ARG A 143 11.35 8.15 14.22
CA ARG A 143 11.79 7.84 12.87
C ARG A 143 11.59 6.35 12.64
N VAL A 144 10.85 6.02 11.59
CA VAL A 144 10.71 4.65 11.09
C VAL A 144 11.49 4.57 9.79
N THR A 145 12.42 3.62 9.70
CA THR A 145 13.25 3.43 8.51
C THR A 145 13.10 2.00 8.02
N LEU A 146 12.80 1.83 6.73
CA LEU A 146 12.82 0.57 6.03
C LEU A 146 14.08 0.49 5.17
N GLU A 147 14.94 -0.48 5.46
CA GLU A 147 16.15 -0.76 4.70
C GLU A 147 15.95 -2.05 3.90
N VAL A 148 16.35 -2.03 2.63
CA VAL A 148 16.43 -3.22 1.77
C VAL A 148 17.91 -3.51 1.55
N GLU A 149 18.38 -4.65 2.03
CA GLU A 149 19.76 -5.10 1.93
C GLU A 149 19.86 -6.27 0.93
N ASP A 150 21.04 -6.47 0.35
CA ASP A 150 21.36 -7.60 -0.54
C ASP A 150 20.41 -7.77 -1.76
N ASP A 151 20.03 -6.65 -2.41
CA ASP A 151 19.20 -6.64 -3.62
C ASP A 151 19.95 -6.19 -4.91
N PRO A 152 20.96 -6.96 -5.37
CA PRO A 152 21.77 -6.57 -6.52
C PRO A 152 21.01 -6.62 -7.86
N GLY A 153 19.91 -7.39 -7.92
CA GLY A 153 19.03 -7.48 -9.08
C GLY A 153 17.97 -6.38 -9.15
N ALA A 154 17.89 -5.52 -8.13
CA ALA A 154 16.78 -4.56 -7.97
C ALA A 154 15.42 -5.25 -8.10
N LEU A 155 15.25 -6.37 -7.40
CA LEU A 155 13.99 -7.09 -7.32
C LEU A 155 12.92 -6.27 -6.62
N THR A 156 13.30 -5.49 -5.62
CA THR A 156 12.41 -4.57 -4.93
C THR A 156 12.04 -3.40 -5.85
N ARG A 157 10.76 -3.27 -6.14
CA ARG A 157 10.19 -2.19 -6.94
C ARG A 157 9.39 -1.21 -6.11
N GLU A 158 8.67 -1.75 -5.12
CA GLU A 158 7.82 -0.99 -4.24
C GLU A 158 8.08 -1.39 -2.80
N THR A 159 7.94 -0.42 -1.91
CA THR A 159 7.96 -0.63 -0.47
C THR A 159 6.67 -0.12 0.11
N LEU A 160 6.18 -0.77 1.15
CA LEU A 160 5.01 -0.34 1.90
C LEU A 160 5.29 -0.48 3.39
N VAL A 161 5.16 0.61 4.12
CA VAL A 161 5.23 0.63 5.59
C VAL A 161 3.87 1.01 6.14
N THR A 162 3.36 0.16 7.03
CA THR A 162 2.12 0.37 7.79
C THR A 162 2.48 0.44 9.25
N CYS A 163 2.11 1.53 9.93
CA CYS A 163 2.31 1.72 11.36
C CYS A 163 0.98 1.88 12.08
N SER A 164 0.86 1.24 13.24
CA SER A 164 -0.29 1.34 14.14
C SER A 164 0.15 1.75 15.54
N ALA A 165 -0.73 2.45 16.27
CA ALA A 165 -0.61 2.67 17.71
C ALA A 165 -1.87 2.21 18.42
N ASN A 166 -1.69 1.46 19.51
CA ASN A 166 -2.80 0.88 20.28
C ASN A 166 -3.83 0.19 19.35
N ASP A 167 -3.31 -0.58 18.38
CA ASP A 167 -4.07 -1.36 17.39
C ASP A 167 -4.92 -0.54 16.41
N ARG A 168 -4.62 0.75 16.23
CA ARG A 168 -5.20 1.59 15.17
C ARG A 168 -4.12 2.04 14.19
N GLU A 169 -4.35 1.85 12.90
CA GLU A 169 -3.47 2.37 11.84
C GLU A 169 -3.35 3.89 11.97
N ILE A 170 -2.12 4.39 11.97
CA ILE A 170 -1.81 5.82 12.02
C ILE A 170 -1.32 6.30 10.66
N VAL A 171 -0.48 5.50 10.00
CA VAL A 171 0.18 5.86 8.74
C VAL A 171 0.37 4.63 7.87
N ARG A 172 0.14 4.82 6.58
CA ARG A 172 0.53 3.93 5.49
C ARG A 172 1.28 4.74 4.44
N SER A 173 2.50 4.35 4.10
CA SER A 173 3.31 5.06 3.10
C SER A 173 4.25 4.12 2.35
N ASN A 174 4.67 4.55 1.16
CA ASN A 174 5.67 3.86 0.35
C ASN A 174 7.09 4.40 0.58
N ASP A 175 7.25 5.43 1.42
CA ASP A 175 8.56 6.03 1.70
C ASP A 175 9.44 5.12 2.58
N LEU A 176 10.75 5.17 2.36
CA LEU A 176 11.74 4.42 3.14
C LEU A 176 12.02 5.03 4.52
N GLU A 177 11.68 6.30 4.72
CA GLU A 177 11.76 6.98 6.02
C GLU A 177 10.44 7.68 6.32
N LEU A 178 9.87 7.40 7.49
CA LEU A 178 8.66 8.03 8.01
C LEU A 178 8.91 8.67 9.36
N ARG A 179 8.18 9.74 9.63
CA ARG A 179 8.13 10.40 10.93
C ARG A 179 6.72 10.26 11.47
N ILE A 180 6.59 9.59 12.61
CA ILE A 180 5.30 9.33 13.24
C ILE A 180 5.31 9.83 14.69
N PRO A 181 4.15 10.17 15.27
CA PRO A 181 4.07 10.54 16.67
C PRO A 181 4.53 9.40 17.59
N ALA A 182 5.24 9.75 18.67
CA ALA A 182 5.56 8.84 19.75
C ALA A 182 4.31 8.64 20.63
N ALA A 183 3.45 7.69 20.26
CA ALA A 183 2.18 7.43 20.95
C ALA A 183 2.09 5.99 21.48
N GLY A 184 2.13 5.83 22.80
CA GLY A 184 1.89 4.54 23.47
C GLY A 184 2.73 3.39 22.90
N ARG A 185 2.07 2.25 22.59
CA ARG A 185 2.70 1.14 21.88
C ARG A 185 2.57 1.37 20.37
N VAL A 186 3.70 1.53 19.69
CA VAL A 186 3.79 1.63 18.24
C VAL A 186 4.26 0.30 17.66
N GLU A 187 3.55 -0.20 16.66
CA GLU A 187 3.91 -1.37 15.87
C GLU A 187 3.95 -0.98 14.40
N CYS A 188 5.00 -1.35 13.70
CA CYS A 188 5.12 -1.09 12.27
C CYS A 188 5.48 -2.39 11.55
N GLU A 189 4.92 -2.54 10.35
CA GLU A 189 5.23 -3.60 9.39
C GLU A 189 5.71 -2.95 8.10
N GLY A 190 6.85 -3.40 7.59
CA GLY A 190 7.40 -3.00 6.30
C GLY A 190 7.42 -4.20 5.36
N VAL A 191 6.95 -4.01 4.14
CA VAL A 191 6.91 -5.01 3.08
C VAL A 191 7.64 -4.46 1.86
N ALA A 192 8.53 -5.25 1.26
CA ALA A 192 9.12 -4.98 -0.03
C ALA A 192 8.49 -5.90 -1.08
N ARG A 193 8.03 -5.32 -2.19
CA ARG A 193 7.39 -6.03 -3.30
C ARG A 193 8.21 -5.86 -4.56
N GLY A 194 8.26 -6.94 -5.33
CA GLY A 194 8.93 -7.00 -6.61
C GLY A 194 7.96 -7.21 -7.77
N PRO A 195 8.45 -7.70 -8.92
CA PRO A 195 7.66 -7.82 -10.13
C PRO A 195 6.44 -8.73 -9.92
N GLY A 196 5.29 -8.32 -10.46
CA GLY A 196 4.06 -9.09 -10.37
C GLY A 196 3.45 -9.14 -8.96
N GLY A 197 3.84 -8.22 -8.06
CA GLY A 197 3.39 -8.21 -6.65
C GLY A 197 4.09 -9.22 -5.73
N PHE A 198 5.18 -9.84 -6.18
CA PHE A 198 5.94 -10.82 -5.40
C PHE A 198 6.50 -10.21 -4.11
N GLU A 199 6.23 -10.84 -2.96
CA GLU A 199 6.79 -10.41 -1.68
C GLU A 199 8.28 -10.79 -1.62
N VAL A 200 9.15 -9.80 -1.77
CA VAL A 200 10.61 -9.94 -1.66
C VAL A 200 10.99 -10.18 -0.20
N GLY A 201 10.36 -9.45 0.71
CA GLY A 201 10.54 -9.63 2.14
C GLY A 201 9.61 -8.76 2.96
N ARG A 202 9.57 -9.09 4.27
CA ARG A 202 8.74 -8.43 5.26
C ARG A 202 9.49 -8.34 6.58
N SER A 203 9.32 -7.22 7.28
CA SER A 203 9.88 -6.99 8.60
C SER A 203 8.85 -6.29 9.48
N ALA A 204 8.75 -6.72 10.72
CA ALA A 204 7.96 -6.03 11.74
C ALA A 204 8.87 -5.52 12.85
N ALA A 205 8.58 -4.33 13.35
CA ALA A 205 9.25 -3.76 14.51
C ALA A 205 8.19 -3.18 15.45
N ARG A 206 8.46 -3.31 16.75
CA ARG A 206 7.60 -2.74 17.79
C ARG A 206 8.43 -1.92 18.74
N ARG A 207 7.84 -0.81 19.19
CA ARG A 207 8.44 0.07 20.18
C ARG A 207 7.35 0.53 21.13
N LEU A 208 7.58 0.29 22.42
CA LEU A 208 6.90 1.09 23.43
C LEU A 208 7.55 2.47 23.38
N ALA A 209 6.76 3.52 23.27
CA ALA A 209 7.23 4.83 23.69
C ALA A 209 7.68 4.64 25.14
N ALA A 210 9.00 4.52 25.37
CA ALA A 210 9.56 4.60 26.70
C ALA A 210 8.98 5.87 27.29
N ASP A 211 8.40 5.76 28.47
CA ASP A 211 7.45 6.71 29.01
C ASP A 211 7.73 8.14 28.56
N ALA A 212 6.69 8.89 28.22
CA ALA A 212 6.71 10.35 28.35
C ALA A 212 6.85 10.77 29.84
N LEU A 213 7.69 10.05 30.59
CA LEU A 213 8.18 10.22 31.94
C LEU A 213 9.67 9.84 31.91
N GLY A 214 10.42 10.49 31.02
CA GLY A 214 11.80 10.81 31.36
C GLY A 214 11.75 11.73 32.58
N ASP A 215 12.46 11.34 33.62
CA ASP A 215 12.83 12.08 34.83
C ASP A 215 13.58 13.38 34.46
N GLY A 216 12.88 14.29 33.80
CA GLY A 216 13.32 15.60 33.35
C GLY A 216 12.51 16.62 34.13
N GLY A 217 13.16 17.21 35.13
CA GLY A 217 12.57 18.09 36.12
C GLY A 217 11.52 19.05 35.56
N ASP A 218 10.49 19.25 36.36
CA ASP A 218 9.42 20.22 36.13
C ASP A 218 9.95 21.46 35.39
N PRO A 219 9.38 21.81 34.23
CA PRO A 219 9.71 23.06 33.57
C PRO A 219 9.49 24.21 34.57
N PRO A 220 10.47 25.12 34.81
CA PRO A 220 10.36 26.16 35.83
C PRO A 220 9.20 27.14 35.62
N TRP A 221 8.55 27.09 34.44
CA TRP A 221 7.38 27.90 34.13
C TRP A 221 6.04 27.27 34.58
N LEU A 222 6.01 25.99 34.96
CA LEU A 222 4.79 25.33 35.47
C LEU A 222 4.42 25.75 36.91
N TRP A 223 5.34 26.35 37.67
CA TRP A 223 5.04 26.93 38.99
C TRP A 223 4.37 28.31 38.94
N ILE A 224 4.42 29.02 37.81
CA ILE A 224 3.79 30.35 37.70
C ILE A 224 2.30 30.24 37.30
N ALA A 225 1.87 29.12 36.72
CA ALA A 225 0.46 28.90 36.37
C ALA A 225 -0.34 28.07 37.41
N ALA A 226 0.32 27.24 38.23
CA ALA A 226 -0.35 26.43 39.25
C ALA A 226 -0.62 27.18 40.57
N GLY A 227 -0.05 28.38 40.78
CA GLY A 227 -0.30 29.24 41.94
C GLY A 227 -1.43 30.27 41.76
N ALA A 228 -1.90 30.51 40.52
CA ALA A 228 -2.91 31.53 40.22
C ALA A 228 -4.30 30.97 39.86
N GLY A 229 -4.42 29.66 39.60
CA GLY A 229 -5.66 29.02 39.13
C GLY A 229 -6.58 28.43 40.20
N VAL A 230 -6.14 28.32 41.46
CA VAL A 230 -6.94 27.70 42.54
C VAL A 230 -7.62 28.74 43.47
N ALA A 231 -7.32 30.04 43.31
CA ALA A 231 -8.01 31.11 44.04
C ALA A 231 -9.36 31.54 43.44
N ALA A 232 -9.73 31.05 42.24
CA ALA A 232 -10.95 31.49 41.54
C ALA A 232 -12.12 30.49 41.56
N LEU A 233 -11.94 29.30 42.16
CA LEU A 233 -12.97 28.24 42.22
C LEU A 233 -13.40 27.88 43.65
N LEU A 234 -13.28 28.85 44.57
CA LEU A 234 -13.83 28.80 45.94
C LEU A 234 -14.65 30.08 46.28
N ALA A 235 -15.25 30.72 45.27
CA ALA A 235 -16.13 31.88 45.44
C ALA A 235 -17.54 31.70 44.85
N ILE A 236 -17.87 30.56 44.22
CA ILE A 236 -19.16 30.36 43.52
C ILE A 236 -20.10 29.36 44.22
N VAL A 237 -19.74 28.80 45.39
CA VAL A 237 -20.60 27.86 46.15
C VAL A 237 -21.03 28.36 47.55
N ILE A 238 -20.66 29.58 47.96
CA ILE A 238 -21.16 30.23 49.21
C ILE A 238 -21.99 31.49 48.87
N GLY A 239 -22.75 31.45 47.78
CA GLY A 239 -23.56 32.59 47.29
C GLY A 239 -25.06 32.34 47.19
N VAL A 240 -25.58 31.17 47.58
CA VAL A 240 -27.00 30.80 47.40
C VAL A 240 -27.62 30.11 48.64
N ALA A 241 -27.15 30.41 49.86
CA ALA A 241 -27.75 29.81 51.07
C ALA A 241 -27.95 30.74 52.27
N VAL A 242 -27.85 32.08 52.11
CA VAL A 242 -28.22 33.02 53.20
C VAL A 242 -29.04 34.19 52.65
N ALA A 243 -30.22 33.87 52.11
CA ALA A 243 -31.29 34.84 51.87
C ALA A 243 -32.64 34.23 52.28
N ALA A 244 -32.69 33.63 53.47
CA ALA A 244 -33.93 33.19 54.11
C ALA A 244 -33.73 32.99 55.62
N SER A 245 -33.47 34.07 56.36
CA SER A 245 -33.82 34.22 57.79
C SER A 245 -33.38 35.59 58.29
N GLY A 246 -34.33 36.53 58.44
CA GLY A 246 -34.18 37.61 59.44
C GLY A 246 -34.45 37.06 60.85
N PRO A 247 -34.72 37.90 61.87
CA PRO A 247 -34.66 39.37 61.95
C PRO A 247 -33.96 39.86 63.26
N ALA A 248 -34.15 41.14 63.59
CA ALA A 248 -34.06 41.79 64.91
C ALA A 248 -32.75 42.52 65.28
N GLY A 249 -32.83 43.86 65.25
CA GLY A 249 -32.97 44.59 66.51
C GLY A 249 -31.75 45.34 67.07
N VAL A 250 -31.93 46.67 67.16
CA VAL A 250 -31.46 47.59 68.22
C VAL A 250 -30.04 48.18 68.10
N GLY A 251 -30.00 49.51 68.01
CA GLY A 251 -28.88 50.33 68.49
C GLY A 251 -28.58 51.56 67.65
N GLY A 252 -29.18 52.71 67.97
CA GLY A 252 -28.71 54.02 67.49
C GLY A 252 -27.29 54.36 68.01
N PRO A 253 -26.68 55.49 67.60
CA PRO A 253 -27.14 56.80 68.07
C PRO A 253 -27.12 57.95 67.03
N GLU A 254 -27.69 59.07 67.50
CA GLU A 254 -27.71 60.48 67.08
C GLU A 254 -26.45 60.96 66.31
N TRP A 255 -26.48 61.93 65.39
CA TRP A 255 -26.75 63.36 65.60
C TRP A 255 -27.22 64.11 64.31
N LEU A 256 -28.31 64.90 64.49
CA LEU A 256 -28.73 66.25 64.01
C LEU A 256 -27.89 67.05 62.96
N PRO A 257 -28.45 68.08 62.27
CA PRO A 257 -29.55 68.98 62.65
C PRO A 257 -30.89 68.84 61.90
#